data_AF-A0AAW9A620-F1
#
_entry.id   AF-A0AAW9A620-F1
#
_cell.length_a   1.000
_cell.length_b   1.000
_cell.length_c   1.000
_cell.angle_alpha   90.00
_cell.angle_beta   90.00
_cell.angle_gamma   90.00
#
_symmetry.space_group_name_H-M   'P 1'
#
loop_
_entity.id
_entity.type
_entity.pdbx_description
1 polymer ?
#
loop_
_entity_poly.entity_id
_entity_poly.type
_entity_poly.pdbx_seq_one_letter_code
_entity_poly.pdbx_strand_id
1 'polypeptide(L)'
;MQLFILGVLLVFAKLNLQFLDTGVFFYATNTIGYILIYFGLRQLHRSLPSLKRIQPFVIFMVFHSIGFAILNGTGNSIATIPLSTGLATVLVLGLALLAVVGMLIIFYILHKLIMTLRNEENYLSTYSRMRNFDKVLGLFIFLVVLTGVLFFVLPAVSNVSMLLLLVGELLFIFSFSTKVRTV
;
A
#
# COMPACT_ATOMS: atom_id res chain seq x y z
N MET A 1 -12.74 -10.83 -5.46
CA MET A 1 -12.36 -10.40 -4.09
C MET A 1 -11.09 -11.09 -3.57
N GLN A 2 -10.95 -12.41 -3.73
CA GLN A 2 -9.75 -13.14 -3.25
C GLN A 2 -8.42 -12.60 -3.82
N LEU A 3 -8.37 -12.32 -5.14
CA LEU A 3 -7.19 -11.72 -5.77
C LEU A 3 -6.84 -10.34 -5.21
N PHE A 4 -7.86 -9.53 -4.89
CA PHE A 4 -7.64 -8.21 -4.30
C PHE A 4 -6.98 -8.36 -2.92
N ILE A 5 -7.54 -9.22 -2.06
CA ILE A 5 -7.03 -9.45 -0.71
C ILE A 5 -5.60 -10.01 -0.75
N LEU A 6 -5.34 -10.98 -1.63
CA LEU A 6 -3.99 -11.54 -1.81
C LEU A 6 -2.99 -10.46 -2.26
N GLY A 7 -3.40 -9.61 -3.21
CA GLY A 7 -2.56 -8.51 -3.69
C GLY A 7 -2.26 -7.48 -2.60
N VAL A 8 -3.26 -7.09 -1.79
CA VAL A 8 -3.07 -6.20 -0.64
C VAL A 8 -2.10 -6.81 0.36
N LEU A 9 -2.27 -8.09 0.71
CA LEU A 9 -1.39 -8.81 1.63
C LEU A 9 0.05 -8.84 1.13
N LEU A 10 0.27 -9.07 -0.17
CA LEU A 10 1.62 -9.08 -0.75
C LEU A 10 2.30 -7.71 -0.65
N VAL A 11 1.59 -6.63 -0.99
CA VAL A 11 2.14 -5.26 -0.96
C VAL A 11 2.44 -4.83 0.48
N PHE A 12 1.51 -5.07 1.40
CA PHE A 12 1.64 -4.64 2.78
C PHE A 12 2.62 -5.48 3.58
N ALA A 13 2.59 -6.82 3.47
CA ALA A 13 3.54 -7.68 4.18
C ALA A 13 4.98 -7.30 3.81
N LYS A 14 5.23 -6.93 2.55
CA LYS A 14 6.54 -6.43 2.12
C LYS A 14 6.89 -5.10 2.75
N LEU A 15 5.97 -4.12 2.74
CA LEU A 15 6.17 -2.83 3.39
C LEU A 15 6.50 -2.97 4.89
N ASN A 16 5.90 -3.96 5.56
CA ASN A 16 6.06 -4.19 7.00
C ASN A 16 7.27 -5.07 7.37
N LEU A 17 7.65 -6.03 6.53
CA LEU A 17 8.80 -6.92 6.78
C LEU A 17 10.13 -6.34 6.29
N GLN A 18 10.07 -5.49 5.27
CA GLN A 18 11.23 -4.90 4.59
C GLN A 18 11.03 -3.38 4.50
N PHE A 19 10.78 -2.75 5.65
CA PHE A 19 10.51 -1.32 5.73
C PHE A 19 11.70 -0.52 5.19
N LEU A 20 11.42 0.40 4.26
CA LEU A 20 12.40 1.18 3.49
C LEU A 20 13.36 0.37 2.61
N ASP A 21 13.09 -0.93 2.38
CA ASP A 21 13.83 -1.70 1.39
C ASP A 21 13.55 -1.14 -0.01
N THR A 22 14.63 -0.94 -0.76
CA THR A 22 14.59 -0.46 -2.14
C THR A 22 15.14 -1.50 -3.11
N GLY A 23 15.25 -2.76 -2.70
CA GLY A 23 15.74 -3.84 -3.54
C GLY A 23 14.83 -4.15 -4.74
N VAL A 24 15.43 -4.74 -5.79
CA VAL A 24 14.70 -5.19 -6.99
C VAL A 24 13.56 -6.15 -6.64
N PHE A 25 13.83 -7.10 -5.74
CA PHE A 25 12.84 -8.09 -5.30
C PHE A 25 11.65 -7.46 -4.58
N PHE A 26 11.86 -6.39 -3.81
CA PHE A 26 10.80 -5.65 -3.14
C PHE A 26 9.81 -5.09 -4.18
N TYR A 27 10.34 -4.33 -5.15
CA TYR A 27 9.51 -3.72 -6.18
C TYR A 27 8.90 -4.71 -7.16
N ALA A 28 9.62 -5.79 -7.53
CA ALA A 28 9.05 -6.85 -8.36
C ALA A 28 7.85 -7.55 -7.68
N THR A 29 7.95 -7.79 -6.37
CA THR A 29 6.84 -8.37 -5.60
C THR A 29 5.66 -7.39 -5.53
N ASN A 30 5.93 -6.09 -5.33
CA ASN A 30 4.89 -5.07 -5.36
C ASN A 30 4.20 -4.98 -6.72
N THR A 31 4.94 -5.10 -7.83
CA THR A 31 4.35 -5.18 -9.17
C THR A 31 3.33 -6.31 -9.27
N ILE A 32 3.68 -7.51 -8.80
CA ILE A 32 2.77 -8.66 -8.78
C ILE A 32 1.55 -8.36 -7.89
N GLY A 33 1.78 -7.83 -6.70
CA GLY A 33 0.73 -7.43 -5.76
C GLY A 33 -0.28 -6.44 -6.36
N TYR A 34 0.20 -5.37 -6.99
CA TYR A 34 -0.66 -4.39 -7.65
C TYR A 34 -1.38 -4.93 -8.89
N ILE A 35 -0.75 -5.85 -9.65
CA ILE A 35 -1.44 -6.56 -10.74
C ILE A 35 -2.62 -7.39 -10.20
N LEU A 36 -2.41 -8.11 -9.09
CA LEU A 36 -3.48 -8.87 -8.43
C LEU A 36 -4.60 -7.96 -7.90
N ILE A 37 -4.24 -6.81 -7.30
CA ILE A 37 -5.19 -5.78 -6.88
C ILE A 37 -6.00 -5.29 -8.08
N TYR A 38 -5.36 -5.00 -9.22
CA TYR A 38 -6.04 -4.52 -10.42
C TYR A 38 -7.07 -5.52 -10.95
N PHE A 39 -6.68 -6.80 -11.10
CA PHE A 39 -7.62 -7.85 -11.51
C PHE A 39 -8.74 -8.06 -10.49
N GLY A 40 -8.41 -7.99 -9.19
CA GLY A 40 -9.38 -8.05 -8.10
C GLY A 40 -10.42 -6.93 -8.17
N LEU A 41 -9.99 -5.68 -8.41
CA LEU A 41 -10.87 -4.53 -8.61
C LEU A 41 -11.71 -4.67 -9.88
N ARG A 42 -11.14 -5.18 -10.98
CA ARG A 42 -11.87 -5.39 -12.23
C ARG A 42 -12.99 -6.42 -12.07
N GLN A 43 -12.80 -7.46 -11.26
CA GLN A 43 -13.86 -8.40 -10.92
C GLN A 43 -14.98 -7.73 -10.13
N LEU A 44 -14.63 -6.90 -9.14
CA LEU A 44 -15.60 -6.17 -8.31
C LEU A 44 -16.32 -5.05 -9.07
N HIS A 45 -15.68 -4.45 -10.06
CA HIS A 45 -16.28 -3.41 -10.88
C HIS A 45 -17.55 -3.86 -11.59
N ARG A 46 -17.69 -5.16 -11.90
CA ARG A 46 -18.92 -5.71 -12.50
C ARG A 46 -20.15 -5.51 -11.62
N SER A 47 -19.98 -5.53 -10.30
CA SER A 47 -21.07 -5.31 -9.33
C SER A 47 -21.08 -3.89 -8.75
N LEU A 48 -19.94 -3.19 -8.72
CA LEU A 48 -19.78 -1.86 -8.12
C LEU A 48 -19.06 -0.92 -9.12
N PRO A 49 -19.80 -0.25 -10.02
CA PRO A 49 -19.23 0.57 -11.08
C PRO A 49 -18.32 1.69 -10.56
N SER A 50 -18.62 2.23 -9.38
CA SER A 50 -17.85 3.31 -8.75
C SER A 50 -16.39 2.93 -8.43
N LEU A 51 -16.06 1.64 -8.33
CA LEU A 51 -14.68 1.15 -8.16
C LEU A 51 -13.77 1.44 -9.35
N LYS A 52 -14.33 1.80 -10.53
CA LYS A 52 -13.54 2.19 -11.71
C LYS A 52 -12.58 3.33 -11.41
N ARG A 53 -12.95 4.24 -10.50
CA ARG A 53 -12.13 5.40 -10.11
C ARG A 53 -10.84 5.03 -9.37
N ILE A 54 -10.74 3.81 -8.83
CA ILE A 54 -9.56 3.34 -8.10
C ILE A 54 -8.50 2.76 -9.05
N GLN A 55 -8.92 2.23 -10.20
CA GLN A 55 -8.05 1.55 -11.16
C GLN A 55 -6.83 2.38 -11.63
N PRO A 56 -6.95 3.69 -11.93
CA PRO A 56 -5.80 4.49 -12.35
C PRO A 56 -4.68 4.53 -11.31
N PHE A 57 -5.01 4.58 -10.02
CA PHE A 57 -4.02 4.58 -8.94
C PHE A 57 -3.26 3.25 -8.85
N VAL A 58 -3.97 2.14 -9.08
CA VAL A 58 -3.36 0.81 -9.10
C VAL A 58 -2.45 0.65 -10.33
N ILE A 59 -2.90 1.10 -11.51
CA ILE A 59 -2.10 1.09 -12.74
C ILE A 59 -0.83 1.93 -12.57
N PHE A 60 -0.97 3.14 -12.02
CA PHE A 60 0.18 3.98 -11.68
C PHE A 60 1.16 3.22 -10.79
N MET A 61 0.67 2.48 -9.80
CA MET A 61 1.53 1.71 -8.90
C MET A 61 2.21 0.50 -9.54
N VAL A 62 1.60 -0.12 -10.54
CA VAL A 62 2.26 -1.14 -11.36
C VAL A 62 3.46 -0.51 -12.08
N PHE A 63 3.28 0.63 -12.74
CA PHE A 63 4.37 1.32 -13.45
C PHE A 63 5.43 1.88 -12.51
N HIS A 64 5.01 2.46 -11.39
CA HIS A 64 5.91 2.91 -10.32
C HIS A 64 6.81 1.75 -9.86
N SER A 65 6.21 0.61 -9.51
CA SER A 65 6.96 -0.55 -9.03
C SER A 65 7.89 -1.12 -10.10
N ILE A 66 7.45 -1.22 -11.36
CA ILE A 66 8.33 -1.64 -12.48
C ILE A 66 9.50 -0.66 -12.66
N GLY A 67 9.23 0.65 -12.65
CA GLY A 67 10.25 1.67 -12.82
C GLY A 67 11.32 1.60 -11.74
N PHE A 68 10.93 1.49 -10.48
CA PHE A 68 11.86 1.30 -9.38
C PHE A 68 12.61 -0.04 -9.47
N ALA A 69 11.95 -1.14 -9.85
CA ALA A 69 12.63 -2.42 -10.03
C ALA A 69 13.76 -2.32 -11.09
N ILE A 70 13.51 -1.63 -12.21
CA ILE A 70 14.51 -1.40 -13.27
C ILE A 70 15.64 -0.48 -12.76
N LEU A 71 15.30 0.64 -12.11
CA LEU A 71 16.30 1.57 -11.55
C LEU A 71 17.23 0.86 -10.56
N ASN A 72 16.66 0.09 -9.63
CA ASN A 72 17.44 -0.66 -8.65
C ASN A 72 18.24 -1.80 -9.30
N GLY A 73 17.69 -2.47 -10.32
CA GLY A 73 18.36 -3.56 -11.03
C GLY A 73 19.52 -3.08 -11.91
N THR A 74 19.50 -1.83 -12.34
CA THR A 74 20.58 -1.19 -13.10
C THR A 74 21.60 -0.46 -12.22
N GLY A 75 21.48 -0.54 -10.89
CA GLY A 75 22.38 0.13 -9.96
C GLY A 75 22.14 1.64 -9.82
N ASN A 76 21.02 2.16 -10.32
CA ASN A 76 20.59 3.56 -10.20
C ASN A 76 19.53 3.73 -9.11
N SER A 77 19.74 3.10 -7.96
CA SER A 77 18.86 3.22 -6.79
C SER A 77 19.01 4.58 -6.10
N ILE A 78 18.02 4.96 -5.29
CA ILE A 78 18.09 6.14 -4.41
C ILE A 78 19.37 6.12 -3.55
N ALA A 79 19.81 4.94 -3.14
CA ALA A 79 20.97 4.76 -2.27
C ALA A 79 22.32 4.81 -3.02
N THR A 80 22.34 4.62 -4.34
CA THR A 80 23.57 4.46 -5.12
C THR A 80 23.86 5.64 -6.04
N ILE A 81 22.88 6.49 -6.34
CA ILE A 81 23.10 7.69 -7.15
C ILE A 81 23.98 8.69 -6.36
N PRO A 82 25.13 9.13 -6.92
CA PRO A 82 26.02 10.03 -6.22
C PRO A 82 25.43 11.45 -6.15
N LEU A 83 25.46 12.03 -4.95
CA LEU A 83 24.97 13.39 -4.68
C LEU A 83 25.99 14.49 -5.06
N SER A 84 26.90 14.20 -5.99
CA SER A 84 28.02 15.07 -6.34
C SER A 84 27.63 16.26 -7.22
N THR A 85 26.43 16.25 -7.81
CA THR A 85 25.94 17.33 -8.67
C THR A 85 24.55 17.79 -8.25
N GLY A 86 24.23 19.08 -8.45
CA GLY A 86 22.91 19.63 -8.13
C GLY A 86 21.77 18.89 -8.85
N LEU A 87 21.99 18.46 -10.10
CA LEU A 87 21.01 17.71 -10.87
C LEU A 87 20.79 16.29 -10.30
N ALA A 88 21.86 15.60 -9.90
CA ALA A 88 21.75 14.29 -9.25
C ALA A 88 20.99 14.39 -7.91
N THR A 89 21.26 15.42 -7.11
CA THR A 89 20.56 15.67 -5.85
C THR A 89 19.06 15.88 -6.07
N VAL A 90 18.66 16.70 -7.05
CA VAL A 90 17.25 16.91 -7.39
C VAL A 90 16.58 15.60 -7.82
N LEU A 91 17.26 14.78 -8.63
CA LEU A 91 16.74 13.47 -9.04
C LEU A 91 16.54 12.52 -7.85
N VAL A 92 17.52 12.44 -6.95
CA VAL A 92 17.45 11.58 -5.76
C VAL A 92 16.30 12.01 -4.83
N LEU A 93 16.15 13.31 -4.58
CA LEU A 93 15.04 13.83 -3.79
C LEU A 93 13.68 13.56 -4.45
N GLY A 94 13.58 13.71 -5.77
CA GLY A 94 12.38 13.37 -6.53
C GLY A 94 12.01 11.88 -6.44
N LEU A 95 13.00 10.99 -6.58
CA LEU A 95 12.81 9.55 -6.43
C LEU A 95 12.43 9.17 -4.98
N ALA A 96 13.05 9.80 -3.98
CA ALA A 96 12.71 9.59 -2.58
C ALA A 96 11.26 9.99 -2.29
N LEU A 97 10.83 11.16 -2.76
CA LEU A 97 9.44 11.61 -2.65
C LEU A 97 8.49 10.62 -3.35
N LEU A 98 8.83 10.18 -4.55
CA LEU A 98 8.04 9.21 -5.31
C LEU A 98 7.93 7.85 -4.59
N ALA A 99 9.01 7.40 -3.93
CA ALA A 99 8.98 6.19 -3.10
C ALA A 99 8.05 6.35 -1.90
N VAL A 100 8.09 7.50 -1.21
CA VAL A 100 7.17 7.81 -0.09
C VAL A 100 5.71 7.84 -0.55
N VAL A 101 5.42 8.48 -1.68
CA VAL A 101 4.07 8.47 -2.28
C VAL A 101 3.62 7.03 -2.57
N GLY A 102 4.52 6.20 -3.09
CA GLY A 102 4.27 4.78 -3.32
C GLY A 102 3.90 4.01 -2.06
N MET A 103 4.54 4.30 -0.92
CA MET A 103 4.21 3.69 0.37
C MET A 103 2.82 4.09 0.87
N LEU A 104 2.37 5.32 0.59
CA LEU A 104 1.10 5.85 1.12
C LEU A 104 -0.13 5.52 0.26
N ILE A 105 0.04 5.37 -1.05
CA ILE A 105 -1.07 5.20 -1.99
C ILE A 105 -1.86 3.90 -1.80
N ILE A 106 -1.26 2.86 -1.21
CA ILE A 106 -1.99 1.63 -0.89
C ILE A 106 -3.08 1.89 0.16
N PHE A 107 -2.81 2.75 1.15
CA PHE A 107 -3.82 3.19 2.12
C PHE A 107 -4.94 3.98 1.45
N TYR A 108 -4.60 4.81 0.46
CA TYR A 108 -5.58 5.52 -0.34
C TYR A 108 -6.48 4.56 -1.13
N ILE A 109 -5.90 3.55 -1.78
CA ILE A 109 -6.64 2.50 -2.51
C ILE A 109 -7.62 1.78 -1.57
N LEU A 110 -7.15 1.38 -0.38
CA LEU A 110 -8.00 0.74 0.63
C LEU A 110 -9.11 1.66 1.14
N HIS A 111 -8.79 2.92 1.44
CA HIS A 111 -9.76 3.91 1.88
C HIS A 111 -10.86 4.11 0.84
N LYS A 112 -10.49 4.26 -0.44
CA LYS A 112 -11.47 4.41 -1.52
C LYS A 112 -12.32 3.16 -1.69
N LEU A 113 -11.74 1.96 -1.56
CA LEU A 113 -12.51 0.71 -1.61
C LEU A 113 -13.54 0.67 -0.49
N ILE A 114 -13.14 0.95 0.75
CA ILE A 114 -14.04 0.95 1.92
C ILE A 114 -15.15 1.99 1.76
N MET A 115 -14.82 3.20 1.31
CA MET A 115 -15.80 4.27 1.08
C MET A 115 -16.79 3.91 -0.04
N THR A 116 -16.32 3.28 -1.12
CA THR A 116 -17.20 2.80 -2.18
C THR A 116 -18.15 1.71 -1.67
N LEU A 117 -17.62 0.73 -0.93
CA LEU A 117 -18.43 -0.34 -0.34
C LEU A 117 -19.47 0.22 0.64
N ARG A 118 -19.13 1.27 1.40
CA ARG A 118 -20.05 1.96 2.30
C ARG A 118 -21.16 2.73 1.58
N ASN A 119 -20.86 3.33 0.43
CA ASN A 119 -21.78 4.25 -0.25
C ASN A 119 -22.78 3.55 -1.18
N GLU A 120 -22.49 2.33 -1.64
CA GLU A 120 -23.42 1.55 -2.47
C GLU A 120 -24.36 0.64 -1.64
N GLU A 121 -24.38 0.76 -0.31
CA GLU A 121 -25.29 0.02 0.54
C GLU A 121 -26.72 0.61 0.51
N ASN A 122 -27.58 0.01 -0.32
CA ASN A 122 -29.00 -0.25 0.01
C ASN A 122 -29.16 -1.26 1.18
N TYR A 123 -28.12 -1.49 1.98
CA TYR A 123 -27.99 -2.49 3.05
C TYR A 123 -27.76 -1.78 4.40
N LEU A 124 -28.77 -1.05 4.89
CA LEU A 124 -28.69 -0.22 6.10
C LEU A 124 -28.40 -0.96 7.43
N SER A 125 -28.29 -2.30 7.46
CA SER A 125 -28.06 -3.05 8.69
C SER A 125 -26.57 -3.28 9.05
N THR A 126 -25.64 -3.03 8.12
CA THR A 126 -24.19 -3.27 8.34
C THR A 126 -23.40 -2.00 8.70
N TYR A 127 -24.07 -0.84 8.76
CA TYR A 127 -23.45 0.48 8.91
C TYR A 127 -22.59 0.65 10.19
N SER A 128 -22.97 -0.01 11.28
CA SER A 128 -22.19 0.00 12.54
C SER A 128 -20.84 -0.73 12.43
N ARG A 129 -20.73 -1.74 11.55
CA ARG A 129 -19.54 -2.61 11.45
C ARG A 129 -18.42 -2.05 10.58
N MET A 130 -18.69 -1.09 9.70
CA MET A 130 -17.67 -0.51 8.81
C MET A 130 -17.07 0.81 9.30
N ARG A 131 -17.75 1.57 10.17
CA ARG A 131 -17.24 2.85 10.72
C ARG A 131 -15.87 2.73 11.42
N ASN A 132 -15.56 1.55 11.95
CA ASN A 132 -14.26 1.32 12.59
C ASN A 132 -13.12 1.15 11.58
N PHE A 133 -13.38 0.78 10.31
CA PHE A 133 -12.32 0.61 9.32
C PHE A 133 -11.64 1.93 8.92
N ASP A 134 -12.38 3.04 8.87
CA ASP A 134 -11.80 4.36 8.62
C ASP A 134 -10.81 4.76 9.74
N LYS A 135 -11.15 4.47 11.00
CA LYS A 135 -10.25 4.70 12.15
C LYS A 135 -9.02 3.81 12.09
N VAL A 136 -9.17 2.55 11.67
CA VAL A 136 -8.06 1.61 11.51
C VAL A 136 -7.10 2.05 10.41
N LEU A 137 -7.61 2.54 9.27
CA LEU A 137 -6.77 3.09 8.20
C LEU A 137 -6.00 4.33 8.66
N GLY A 138 -6.67 5.25 9.38
CA GLY A 138 -6.01 6.41 9.98
C GLY A 138 -4.91 6.01 10.96
N LEU A 139 -5.17 5.00 11.79
CA LEU A 139 -4.17 4.43 12.69
C LEU A 139 -2.98 3.82 11.93
N PHE A 140 -3.21 3.10 10.82
CA PHE A 140 -2.11 2.55 10.04
C PHE A 140 -1.25 3.63 9.38
N ILE A 141 -1.86 4.69 8.84
CA ILE A 141 -1.09 5.82 8.28
C ILE A 141 -0.25 6.46 9.38
N PHE A 142 -0.84 6.70 10.55
CA PHE A 142 -0.12 7.23 11.70
C PHE A 142 1.04 6.30 12.11
N LEU A 143 0.79 5.00 12.22
CA LEU A 143 1.81 4.01 12.57
C LEU A 143 2.92 3.92 11.52
N VAL A 144 2.62 4.00 10.22
CA VAL A 144 3.64 4.02 9.15
C VAL A 144 4.52 5.27 9.27
N VAL A 145 3.92 6.45 9.47
CA VAL A 145 4.68 7.70 9.65
C VAL A 145 5.53 7.62 10.92
N LEU A 146 4.96 7.17 12.03
CA LEU A 146 5.68 6.98 13.29
C LEU A 146 6.82 5.98 13.14
N THR A 147 6.60 4.87 12.45
CA THR A 147 7.63 3.87 12.13
C THR A 147 8.75 4.50 11.33
N GLY A 148 8.43 5.34 10.34
CA GLY A 148 9.41 6.11 9.58
C GLY A 148 10.28 6.99 10.47
N VAL A 149 9.67 7.78 11.36
CA VAL A 149 10.41 8.63 12.30
C VAL A 149 11.28 7.79 13.24
N LEU A 150 10.71 6.73 13.83
CA LEU A 150 11.42 5.84 14.73
C LEU A 150 12.59 5.12 14.05
N PHE A 151 12.47 4.79 12.77
CA PHE A 151 13.54 4.11 12.03
C PHE A 151 14.83 4.95 11.98
N PHE A 152 14.72 6.28 11.95
CA PHE A 152 15.88 7.18 11.97
C PHE A 152 16.32 7.58 13.39
N VAL A 153 15.40 7.65 14.35
CA VAL A 153 15.70 8.16 15.72
C VAL A 153 16.01 7.04 16.71
N LEU A 154 15.27 5.93 16.66
CA LEU A 154 15.35 4.78 17.59
C LEU A 154 15.08 3.45 16.83
N PRO A 155 16.05 2.93 16.06
CA PRO A 155 15.84 1.76 15.19
C PRO A 155 15.38 0.49 15.92
N ALA A 156 15.77 0.31 17.19
CA ALA A 156 15.30 -0.82 17.99
C ALA A 156 13.77 -0.78 18.23
N VAL A 157 13.20 0.42 18.36
CA VAL A 157 11.76 0.63 18.60
C VAL A 157 10.98 0.57 17.29
N SER A 158 11.57 0.97 16.15
CA SER A 158 10.89 0.87 14.85
C SER A 158 10.54 -0.57 14.50
N ASN A 159 11.38 -1.55 14.85
CA ASN A 159 11.10 -2.97 14.63
C ASN A 159 9.82 -3.43 15.36
N VAL A 160 9.57 -2.92 16.58
CA VAL A 160 8.33 -3.20 17.32
C VAL A 160 7.13 -2.59 16.60
N SER A 161 7.27 -1.36 16.11
CA SER A 161 6.22 -0.67 15.35
C SER A 161 5.89 -1.38 14.02
N MET A 162 6.91 -1.87 13.31
CA MET A 162 6.75 -2.69 12.10
C MET A 162 5.98 -3.99 12.39
N LEU A 163 6.28 -4.66 13.51
CA LEU A 163 5.57 -5.87 13.92
C LEU A 163 4.10 -5.56 14.28
N LEU A 164 3.84 -4.44 14.96
CA LEU A 164 2.47 -3.99 15.25
C LEU A 164 1.69 -3.66 13.98
N LEU A 165 2.35 -3.02 12.99
CA LEU A 165 1.75 -2.79 11.67
C LEU A 165 1.38 -4.10 10.98
N LEU A 166 2.28 -5.08 10.98
CA LEU A 166 2.03 -6.40 10.39
C LEU A 166 0.86 -7.13 11.07
N VAL A 167 0.83 -7.15 12.41
CA VAL A 167 -0.28 -7.78 13.16
C VAL A 167 -1.59 -7.04 12.89
N GLY A 168 -1.57 -5.71 12.93
CA GLY A 168 -2.73 -4.88 12.62
C GLY A 168 -3.27 -5.15 11.21
N GLU A 169 -2.38 -5.26 10.23
CA GLU A 169 -2.71 -5.59 8.85
C GLU A 169 -3.40 -6.95 8.74
N LEU A 170 -2.84 -8.00 9.35
CA LEU A 170 -3.44 -9.34 9.35
C LEU A 170 -4.84 -9.31 9.97
N LEU A 171 -5.03 -8.59 11.08
CA LEU A 171 -6.33 -8.42 11.71
C LEU A 171 -7.31 -7.64 10.82
N PHE A 172 -6.83 -6.60 10.13
CA PHE A 172 -7.63 -5.83 9.17
C PHE A 172 -8.06 -6.70 8.01
N ILE A 173 -7.14 -7.44 7.39
CA ILE A 173 -7.42 -8.32 6.25
C ILE A 173 -8.39 -9.44 6.65
N PHE A 174 -8.18 -10.07 7.80
CA PHE A 174 -9.08 -11.10 8.31
C PHE A 174 -10.49 -10.55 8.57
N SER A 175 -10.59 -9.41 9.24
CA SER A 175 -11.86 -8.74 9.53
C SER A 175 -12.56 -8.26 8.26
N PHE A 176 -11.81 -7.77 7.28
CA PHE A 176 -12.34 -7.31 6.00
C PHE A 176 -12.83 -8.49 5.15
N SER A 177 -12.02 -9.55 5.04
CA SER A 177 -12.34 -10.76 4.29
C SER A 177 -13.61 -11.44 4.81
N THR A 178 -13.73 -11.59 6.14
CA THR A 178 -14.90 -12.22 6.77
C THR A 178 -16.19 -11.43 6.57
N LYS A 179 -16.14 -10.10 6.69
CA LYS A 179 -17.31 -9.21 6.54
C LYS A 179 -17.76 -9.02 5.08
N VAL A 180 -16.83 -9.14 4.14
CA VAL A 180 -17.13 -8.96 2.71
C VAL A 180 -17.62 -10.26 2.06
N ARG A 181 -17.28 -11.44 2.61
CA ARG A 181 -17.74 -12.74 2.12
C ARG A 181 -19.24 -13.01 2.36
N THR A 182 -19.86 -12.24 3.24
CA THR A 182 -21.28 -12.40 3.63
C THR A 182 -22.24 -11.58 2.76
N VAL A 183 -21.74 -10.99 1.67
CA VAL A 183 -22.53 -10.27 0.65
C VAL A 183 -22.45 -11.01 -0.68
#